data_AF-A0A939KRM3-F1
#
_entry.id   AF-A0A939KRM3-F1
#
_cell.length_a   1.000
_cell.length_b   1.000
_cell.length_c   1.000
_cell.angle_alpha   90.00
_cell.angle_beta   90.00
_cell.angle_gamma   90.00
#
_symmetry.space_group_name_H-M   'P 1'
#
loop_
_entity.id
_entity.type
_entity.pdbx_description
1 polymer ?
#
loop_
_entity_poly.entity_id
_entity_poly.type
_entity_poly.pdbx_seq_one_letter_code
_entity_poly.pdbx_strand_id
1 'polypeptide(L)'
;MMLPLWRIKLRRLSTVIIVGGNLFIIRSLWRFFARFGRIESQRGIPGLERQFTPPKKRPPNPDATTAMGRISYSPGTDCSEIAEDILSAAGDRGKILRIDPPVGNTLTLLEDGEIEPGFIYHEVYTDGRYVFDPRLNDRPILMKEWQTLIKYLNPGAQIQ
;
A
#
# COMPACT_ATOMS: atom_id res chain seq x y z
N MET A 1 -24.85 -57.10 -14.09
CA MET A 1 -24.27 -56.70 -12.78
C MET A 1 -23.21 -55.64 -13.05
N MET A 2 -23.56 -54.36 -12.84
CA MET A 2 -22.70 -53.19 -13.07
C MET A 2 -22.15 -52.71 -11.72
N LEU A 3 -20.83 -52.56 -11.61
CA LEU A 3 -20.15 -51.96 -10.45
C LEU A 3 -19.95 -50.44 -10.71
N PRO A 4 -20.23 -49.55 -9.74
CA PRO A 4 -20.18 -48.11 -9.97
C PRO A 4 -18.82 -47.47 -9.63
N LEU A 5 -18.55 -46.38 -10.34
CA LEU A 5 -17.43 -45.43 -10.23
C LEU A 5 -17.33 -44.81 -8.83
N TRP A 6 -16.12 -44.79 -8.26
CA TRP A 6 -15.80 -44.08 -7.01
C TRP A 6 -15.36 -42.64 -7.27
N ARG A 7 -16.00 -41.70 -6.57
CA ARG A 7 -15.73 -40.25 -6.57
C ARG A 7 -14.97 -39.90 -5.29
N ILE A 8 -13.66 -39.67 -5.38
CA ILE A 8 -12.82 -39.27 -4.24
C ILE A 8 -13.07 -37.78 -3.94
N LYS A 9 -13.64 -37.47 -2.77
CA LYS A 9 -13.83 -36.11 -2.26
C LYS A 9 -12.72 -35.83 -1.23
N LEU A 10 -11.71 -35.06 -1.62
CA LEU A 10 -10.63 -34.60 -0.74
C LEU A 10 -11.22 -33.84 0.47
N ARG A 11 -11.03 -34.36 1.67
CA ARG A 11 -11.36 -33.69 2.93
C ARG A 11 -10.18 -32.79 3.34
N ARG A 12 -10.45 -31.50 3.56
CA ARG A 12 -9.52 -30.54 4.19
C ARG A 12 -8.96 -31.13 5.49
N LEU A 13 -7.64 -31.23 5.58
CA LEU A 13 -6.94 -31.52 6.82
C LEU A 13 -6.88 -30.24 7.65
N SER A 14 -7.47 -30.26 8.85
CA SER A 14 -7.24 -29.24 9.88
C SER A 14 -6.20 -29.77 10.84
N THR A 15 -5.08 -29.07 10.98
CA THR A 15 -4.04 -29.36 11.97
C THR A 15 -4.57 -29.10 13.38
N VAL A 16 -4.39 -30.07 14.28
CA VAL A 16 -4.73 -29.97 15.71
C VAL A 16 -3.41 -29.91 16.49
N ILE A 17 -3.24 -28.91 17.35
CA ILE A 17 -2.13 -28.85 18.33
C ILE A 17 -2.74 -28.93 19.73
N ILE A 18 -2.21 -29.84 20.55
CA ILE A 18 -2.62 -30.07 21.94
C ILE A 18 -1.61 -29.42 22.86
N VAL A 19 -2.05 -28.52 23.75
CA VAL A 19 -1.26 -28.04 24.89
C VAL A 19 -2.13 -28.13 26.15
N GLY A 20 -1.68 -28.92 27.14
CA GLY A 20 -2.19 -28.85 28.52
C GLY A 20 -3.66 -29.24 28.73
N GLY A 21 -4.05 -30.46 28.35
CA GLY A 21 -5.16 -31.18 29.01
C GLY A 21 -6.58 -30.62 28.90
N ASN A 22 -6.83 -29.59 28.09
CA ASN A 22 -8.19 -29.12 27.78
C ASN A 22 -8.39 -28.93 26.28
N LEU A 23 -9.43 -29.57 25.74
CA LEU A 23 -9.79 -29.58 24.32
C LEU A 23 -10.48 -28.26 23.95
N PHE A 24 -9.74 -27.32 23.34
CA PHE A 24 -10.34 -26.11 22.75
C PHE A 24 -10.59 -26.31 21.26
N ILE A 25 -11.86 -26.35 20.85
CA ILE A 25 -12.25 -26.17 19.44
C ILE A 25 -12.24 -24.67 19.16
N ILE A 26 -11.12 -24.13 18.67
CA ILE A 26 -11.02 -22.71 18.33
C ILE A 26 -11.69 -22.48 16.96
N ARG A 27 -12.99 -22.21 16.97
CA ARG A 27 -13.62 -21.44 15.88
C ARG A 27 -13.33 -19.96 16.14
N SER A 28 -12.52 -19.34 15.27
CA SER A 28 -12.14 -17.92 15.25
C SER A 28 -10.78 -17.58 15.88
N LEU A 29 -9.72 -17.95 15.18
CA LEU A 29 -8.35 -17.45 15.38
C LEU A 29 -8.13 -16.01 14.88
N TRP A 30 -9.11 -15.42 14.17
CA TRP A 30 -8.97 -14.07 13.60
C TRP A 30 -8.87 -12.95 14.66
N ARG A 31 -9.47 -13.12 15.85
CA ARG A 31 -9.47 -12.07 16.88
C ARG A 31 -8.24 -12.10 17.80
N PHE A 32 -7.44 -13.16 17.77
CA PHE A 32 -6.21 -13.25 18.57
C PHE A 32 -5.01 -12.65 17.83
N PHE A 33 -4.95 -12.77 16.49
CA PHE A 33 -3.97 -12.06 15.66
C PHE A 33 -4.22 -10.55 15.58
N ALA A 34 -5.48 -10.10 15.68
CA ALA A 34 -5.81 -8.67 15.72
C ALA A 34 -5.27 -7.93 16.96
N ARG A 35 -4.82 -8.64 18.01
CA ARG A 35 -4.18 -8.05 19.18
C ARG A 35 -2.64 -8.02 19.11
N PHE A 36 -2.05 -8.71 18.12
CA PHE A 36 -0.62 -8.61 17.78
C PHE A 36 -0.34 -7.70 16.58
N GLY A 37 -1.35 -7.40 15.75
CA GLY A 37 -1.25 -6.45 14.63
C GLY A 37 -1.05 -4.96 15.00
N ARG A 38 -0.69 -4.66 16.25
CA ARG A 38 -0.34 -3.30 16.70
C ARG A 38 1.10 -3.21 17.22
N ILE A 39 1.99 -4.09 16.74
CA ILE A 39 3.42 -4.09 17.07
C ILE A 39 4.30 -3.84 15.83
N GLU A 40 3.75 -3.86 14.59
CA GLU A 40 4.53 -3.68 13.35
C GLU A 40 4.73 -2.23 12.88
N SER A 41 4.28 -1.20 13.60
CA SER A 41 4.47 0.21 13.17
C SER A 41 5.85 0.80 13.55
N GLN A 42 6.90 -0.02 13.63
CA GLN A 42 8.27 0.44 13.93
C GLN A 42 9.32 -0.08 12.93
N ARG A 43 8.94 -0.35 11.69
CA ARG A 43 9.92 -0.27 10.59
C ARG A 43 9.92 1.18 10.10
N GLY A 44 11.05 1.88 10.28
CA GLY A 44 11.22 3.24 9.79
C GLY A 44 11.00 3.31 8.28
N ILE A 45 10.69 4.51 7.77
CA ILE A 45 10.50 4.71 6.32
C ILE A 45 11.87 4.57 5.64
N PRO A 46 12.04 3.68 4.65
CA PRO A 46 13.32 3.51 3.97
C PRO A 46 13.86 4.83 3.40
N GLY A 47 15.17 5.07 3.59
CA GLY A 47 15.82 6.31 3.17
C GLY A 47 15.52 7.54 4.04
N LEU A 48 14.71 7.41 5.10
CA LEU A 48 14.43 8.50 6.05
C LEU A 48 14.81 8.08 7.49
N GLU A 49 15.44 9.01 8.21
CA GLU A 49 15.81 8.86 9.63
C GLU A 49 14.59 8.89 10.57
N ARG A 50 13.41 9.26 10.05
CA ARG A 50 12.19 9.51 10.82
C ARG A 50 10.95 9.30 9.96
N GLN A 51 9.78 9.27 10.61
CA GLN A 51 8.49 9.28 9.92
C GLN A 51 8.30 10.57 9.08
N PHE A 52 7.37 10.52 8.12
CA PHE A 52 7.01 11.66 7.27
C PHE A 52 6.66 12.89 8.12
N THR A 53 7.14 14.06 7.68
CA THR A 53 6.83 15.30 8.39
C THR A 53 5.34 15.63 8.21
N PRO A 54 4.60 15.90 9.29
CA PRO A 54 3.26 16.46 9.16
C PRO A 54 3.30 17.80 8.40
N PRO A 55 2.27 18.13 7.59
CA PRO A 55 2.21 19.42 6.90
C PRO A 55 2.34 20.62 7.85
N LYS A 56 3.08 21.65 7.42
CA LYS A 56 3.35 22.88 8.20
C LYS A 56 2.69 24.11 7.55
N LYS A 57 3.14 25.32 7.92
CA LYS A 57 2.70 26.69 7.54
C LYS A 57 2.03 26.91 6.16
N ARG A 58 2.38 26.16 5.12
CA ARG A 58 1.57 26.08 3.88
C ARG A 58 0.91 24.71 3.82
N PRO A 59 -0.42 24.63 4.03
CA PRO A 59 -1.12 23.35 4.04
C PRO A 59 -1.16 22.74 2.62
N PRO A 60 -1.39 21.42 2.51
CA PRO A 60 -1.68 20.76 1.25
C PRO A 60 -2.99 21.31 0.64
N ASN A 61 -3.18 21.10 -0.66
CA ASN A 61 -4.45 21.38 -1.32
C ASN A 61 -5.61 20.67 -0.56
N PRO A 62 -6.61 21.40 -0.05
CA PRO A 62 -7.66 20.83 0.79
C PRO A 62 -8.62 19.92 0.01
N ASP A 63 -8.87 20.22 -1.26
CA ASP A 63 -9.75 19.43 -2.13
C ASP A 63 -9.07 18.08 -2.45
N ALA A 64 -7.78 18.12 -2.81
CA ALA A 64 -6.98 16.92 -3.01
C ALA A 64 -6.84 16.08 -1.72
N THR A 65 -6.68 16.74 -0.56
CA THR A 65 -6.60 16.05 0.74
C THR A 65 -7.92 15.34 1.05
N THR A 66 -9.05 16.00 0.76
CA THR A 66 -10.38 15.43 0.95
C THR A 66 -10.63 14.27 -0.01
N ALA A 67 -10.21 14.39 -1.26
CA ALA A 67 -10.30 13.32 -2.26
C ALA A 67 -9.49 12.10 -1.82
N MET A 68 -8.19 12.28 -1.54
CA MET A 68 -7.29 11.21 -1.10
C MET A 68 -7.84 10.46 0.13
N GLY A 69 -8.42 11.17 1.10
CA GLY A 69 -9.01 10.55 2.30
C GLY A 69 -10.35 9.83 2.08
N ARG A 70 -10.99 9.99 0.92
CA ARG A 70 -12.25 9.34 0.53
C ARG A 70 -12.07 8.18 -0.42
N ILE A 71 -10.90 8.07 -1.07
CA ILE A 71 -10.64 6.99 -2.02
C ILE A 71 -10.67 5.68 -1.26
N SER A 72 -11.60 4.82 -1.66
CA SER A 72 -11.59 3.40 -1.32
C SER A 72 -11.19 2.67 -2.59
N TYR A 73 -9.96 2.18 -2.61
CA TYR A 73 -9.46 1.36 -3.72
C TYR A 73 -9.76 -0.11 -3.47
N SER A 74 -10.07 -0.83 -4.56
CA SER A 74 -10.15 -2.29 -4.55
C SER A 74 -8.82 -2.89 -5.01
N PRO A 75 -8.55 -4.17 -4.70
CA PRO A 75 -7.43 -4.88 -5.31
C PRO A 75 -7.55 -4.79 -6.84
N GLY A 76 -6.62 -4.09 -7.49
CA GLY A 76 -6.60 -3.87 -8.93
C GLY A 76 -6.97 -2.47 -9.43
N THR A 77 -7.34 -1.52 -8.56
CA THR A 77 -7.39 -0.10 -8.96
C THR A 77 -6.00 0.34 -9.43
N ASP A 78 -5.87 1.09 -10.51
CA ASP A 78 -4.53 1.53 -10.96
C ASP A 78 -4.08 2.79 -10.19
N CYS A 79 -2.77 2.94 -10.00
CA CYS A 79 -2.17 4.16 -9.43
C CYS A 79 -2.51 5.40 -10.27
N SER A 80 -2.55 5.25 -11.60
CA SER A 80 -2.92 6.32 -12.54
C SER A 80 -4.35 6.80 -12.31
N GLU A 81 -5.31 5.89 -12.15
CA GLU A 81 -6.72 6.19 -11.86
C GLU A 81 -6.86 6.98 -10.55
N ILE A 82 -6.16 6.55 -9.50
CA ILE A 82 -6.13 7.27 -8.22
C ILE A 82 -5.55 8.69 -8.40
N ALA A 83 -4.46 8.84 -9.14
CA ALA A 83 -3.82 10.13 -9.36
C ALA A 83 -4.73 11.10 -10.15
N GLU A 84 -5.40 10.62 -11.18
CA GLU A 84 -6.36 11.38 -11.99
C GLU A 84 -7.60 11.79 -11.17
N ASP A 85 -8.15 10.89 -10.34
CA ASP A 85 -9.28 11.21 -9.47
C ASP A 85 -8.94 12.35 -8.49
N ILE A 86 -7.72 12.34 -7.93
CA ILE A 86 -7.26 13.41 -7.04
C ILE A 86 -7.03 14.71 -7.83
N LEU A 87 -6.47 14.65 -9.04
CA LEU A 87 -6.26 15.82 -9.91
C LEU A 87 -7.60 16.49 -10.27
N SER A 88 -8.57 15.69 -10.71
CA SER A 88 -9.93 16.15 -11.04
C SER A 88 -10.60 16.81 -9.82
N ALA A 89 -10.51 16.17 -8.65
CA ALA A 89 -11.04 16.75 -7.41
C ALA A 89 -10.33 18.05 -6.99
N ALA A 90 -9.05 18.21 -7.32
CA ALA A 90 -8.31 19.45 -7.13
C ALA A 90 -8.71 20.57 -8.11
N GLY A 91 -9.62 20.30 -9.06
CA GLY A 91 -10.03 21.21 -10.12
C GLY A 91 -8.93 21.41 -11.16
N ASP A 92 -8.25 20.33 -11.54
CA ASP A 92 -7.16 20.28 -12.51
C ASP A 92 -5.96 21.19 -12.16
N ARG A 93 -5.83 21.57 -10.89
CA ARG A 93 -4.71 22.33 -10.36
C ARG A 93 -3.69 21.37 -9.78
N GLY A 94 -2.46 21.45 -10.25
CA GLY A 94 -1.37 20.56 -9.85
C GLY A 94 -0.87 19.78 -11.05
N LYS A 95 -0.32 18.60 -10.82
CA LYS A 95 0.06 17.67 -11.88
C LYS A 95 0.17 16.24 -11.37
N ILE A 96 0.15 15.29 -12.30
CA ILE A 96 0.57 13.92 -12.02
C ILE A 96 2.09 13.86 -12.15
N LEU A 97 2.73 13.17 -11.21
CA LEU A 97 4.11 12.73 -11.32
C LEU A 97 4.12 11.27 -11.72
N ARG A 98 4.98 10.96 -12.67
CA ARG A 98 5.22 9.59 -13.10
C ARG A 98 6.62 9.15 -12.69
N ILE A 99 6.71 7.92 -12.18
CA ILE A 99 7.98 7.25 -11.94
C ILE A 99 8.12 6.12 -12.95
N ASP A 100 9.23 6.10 -13.67
CA ASP A 100 9.61 4.99 -14.52
C ASP A 100 10.87 4.29 -13.97
N PRO A 101 10.93 2.95 -14.00
CA PRO A 101 12.12 2.22 -13.59
C PRO A 101 13.27 2.44 -14.58
N PRO A 102 14.52 2.22 -14.16
CA PRO A 102 15.63 2.12 -15.09
C PRO A 102 15.34 1.07 -16.17
N VAL A 103 15.81 1.30 -17.41
CA VAL A 103 15.57 0.40 -18.54
C VAL A 103 15.91 -1.05 -18.17
N GLY A 104 14.96 -1.97 -18.42
CA GLY A 104 15.10 -3.39 -18.11
C GLY A 104 14.82 -3.78 -16.66
N ASN A 105 14.33 -2.87 -15.82
CA ASN A 105 13.99 -3.13 -14.41
C ASN A 105 12.51 -2.86 -14.11
N THR A 106 12.09 -3.20 -12.89
CA THR A 106 10.80 -2.84 -12.30
C THR A 106 11.01 -1.95 -11.08
N LEU A 107 10.00 -1.18 -10.70
CA LEU A 107 9.99 -0.42 -9.45
C LEU A 107 9.68 -1.32 -8.25
N THR A 108 10.20 -0.89 -7.11
CA THR A 108 9.88 -1.34 -5.76
C THR A 108 9.25 -0.18 -5.01
N LEU A 109 8.06 -0.37 -4.47
CA LEU A 109 7.28 0.64 -3.76
C LEU A 109 7.06 0.23 -2.31
N LEU A 110 6.72 1.21 -1.47
CA LEU A 110 6.19 0.97 -0.13
C LEU A 110 4.68 1.23 -0.20
N GLU A 111 3.87 0.18 -0.20
CA GLU A 111 2.40 0.25 -0.25
C GLU A 111 1.81 -0.50 0.95
N ASP A 112 0.83 0.09 1.62
CA ASP A 112 0.12 -0.46 2.79
C ASP A 112 1.06 -0.97 3.91
N GLY A 113 2.27 -0.40 4.01
CA GLY A 113 3.30 -0.74 5.00
C GLY A 113 4.28 -1.83 4.56
N GLU A 114 4.12 -2.38 3.35
CA GLU A 114 4.95 -3.47 2.82
C GLU A 114 5.80 -3.01 1.63
N ILE A 115 6.98 -3.62 1.46
CA ILE A 115 7.86 -3.37 0.32
C ILE A 115 7.46 -4.31 -0.82
N GLU A 116 6.84 -3.74 -1.85
CA GLU A 116 6.24 -4.46 -2.95
C GLU A 116 7.06 -4.23 -4.24
N PRO A 117 7.69 -5.28 -4.83
CA PRO A 117 8.42 -5.17 -6.09
C PRO A 117 7.53 -5.46 -7.32
N GLY A 118 8.00 -5.11 -8.50
CA GLY A 118 7.44 -5.59 -9.78
C GLY A 118 6.55 -4.59 -10.52
N PHE A 119 6.53 -3.33 -10.10
CA PHE A 119 5.74 -2.29 -10.77
C PHE A 119 6.43 -1.80 -12.05
N ILE A 120 5.69 -1.68 -13.14
CA ILE A 120 6.21 -1.18 -14.42
C ILE A 120 6.28 0.35 -14.49
N TYR A 121 5.51 1.03 -13.64
CA TYR A 121 5.54 2.48 -13.36
C TYR A 121 4.76 2.76 -12.07
N HIS A 122 4.81 4.00 -11.59
CA HIS A 122 3.92 4.50 -10.54
C HIS A 122 3.51 5.94 -10.84
N GLU A 123 2.25 6.29 -10.58
CA GLU A 123 1.72 7.64 -10.77
C GLU A 123 1.07 8.16 -9.49
N VAL A 124 1.34 9.43 -9.19
CA VAL A 124 0.83 10.12 -8.00
C VAL A 124 0.46 11.55 -8.33
N TYR A 125 -0.56 12.09 -7.67
CA TYR A 125 -0.88 13.51 -7.78
C TYR A 125 0.04 14.36 -6.89
N THR A 126 0.39 15.56 -7.35
CA THR A 126 1.03 16.61 -6.55
C THR A 126 0.38 17.98 -6.73
N ASP A 127 0.28 18.72 -5.62
CA ASP A 127 -0.04 20.15 -5.61
C ASP A 127 1.20 21.05 -5.82
N GLY A 128 2.35 20.46 -6.13
CA GLY A 128 3.65 21.11 -6.30
C GLY A 128 4.51 21.14 -5.02
N ARG A 129 3.92 20.93 -3.84
CA ARG A 129 4.66 20.86 -2.56
C ARG A 129 4.50 19.52 -1.86
N TYR A 130 3.33 18.93 -1.96
CA TYR A 130 2.99 17.65 -1.37
C TYR A 130 2.63 16.63 -2.45
N VAL A 131 2.93 15.38 -2.17
CA VAL A 131 2.53 14.20 -2.94
C VAL A 131 1.37 13.52 -2.20
N PHE A 132 0.36 13.11 -2.96
CA PHE A 132 -0.84 12.46 -2.46
C PHE A 132 -0.84 11.04 -3.01
N ASP A 133 -0.42 10.10 -2.14
CA ASP A 133 -0.28 8.69 -2.46
C ASP A 133 -0.95 7.89 -1.33
N PRO A 134 -2.25 7.55 -1.47
CA PRO A 134 -3.03 6.96 -0.39
C PRO A 134 -2.59 5.54 -0.02
N ARG A 135 -1.87 4.83 -0.90
CA ARG A 135 -1.31 3.50 -0.60
C ARG A 135 -0.03 3.60 0.21
N LEU A 136 0.74 4.67 0.02
CA LEU A 136 1.94 4.90 0.81
C LEU A 136 1.62 5.49 2.19
N ASN A 137 0.71 6.47 2.26
CA ASN A 137 0.39 7.16 3.52
C ASN A 137 -0.99 7.82 3.49
N ASP A 138 -1.69 7.81 4.63
CA ASP A 138 -3.03 8.40 4.78
C ASP A 138 -3.03 9.95 4.77
N ARG A 139 -1.85 10.57 4.70
CA ARG A 139 -1.64 12.02 4.74
C ARG A 139 -0.69 12.47 3.63
N PRO A 140 -0.88 13.69 3.08
CA PRO A 140 0.00 14.22 2.05
C PRO A 140 1.45 14.30 2.54
N ILE A 141 2.38 13.85 1.70
CA ILE A 141 3.81 13.74 2.03
C ILE A 141 4.56 14.90 1.39
N LEU A 142 5.55 15.47 2.07
CA LEU A 142 6.41 16.48 1.45
C LEU A 142 7.12 15.90 0.22
N MET A 143 7.10 16.62 -0.90
CA MET A 143 7.73 16.22 -2.16
C MET A 143 9.14 15.66 -1.97
N LYS A 144 9.96 16.36 -1.17
CA LYS A 144 11.35 15.96 -0.91
C LYS A 144 11.45 14.63 -0.17
N GLU A 145 10.56 14.35 0.77
CA GLU A 145 10.58 13.09 1.53
C GLU A 145 10.13 11.92 0.66
N TRP A 146 9.09 12.12 -0.15
CA TRP A 146 8.65 11.14 -1.14
C TRP A 146 9.76 10.84 -2.17
N GLN A 147 10.39 11.87 -2.75
CA GLN A 147 11.50 11.69 -3.68
C GLN A 147 12.70 10.95 -3.07
N THR A 148 13.01 11.21 -1.80
CA THR A 148 14.07 10.48 -1.08
C THR A 148 13.73 9.00 -0.95
N LEU A 149 12.50 8.67 -0.53
CA LEU A 149 12.04 7.28 -0.44
C LEU A 149 12.11 6.58 -1.80
N ILE A 150 11.54 7.18 -2.85
CA ILE A 150 11.51 6.60 -4.19
C ILE A 150 12.92 6.34 -4.72
N LYS A 151 13.85 7.29 -4.56
CA LYS A 151 15.24 7.14 -5.01
C LYS A 151 16.03 6.15 -4.18
N TYR A 152 15.69 6.00 -2.89
CA TYR A 152 16.29 5.00 -2.02
C TYR A 152 15.90 3.59 -2.47
N LEU A 153 14.60 3.36 -2.71
CA LEU A 153 14.09 2.07 -3.16
C LEU A 153 14.45 1.76 -4.62
N ASN A 154 14.55 2.79 -5.46
CA ASN A 154 14.77 2.66 -6.90
C ASN A 154 15.93 3.54 -7.39
N PRO A 155 17.18 3.18 -7.08
CA PRO A 155 18.34 3.91 -7.60
C PRO A 155 18.31 3.99 -9.13
N GLY A 156 18.32 5.22 -9.67
CA GLY A 156 18.28 5.47 -11.11
C GLY A 156 16.89 5.61 -11.73
N ALA A 157 15.81 5.41 -10.97
CA ALA A 157 14.46 5.69 -11.46
C ALA A 157 14.29 7.16 -11.85
N GLN A 158 13.50 7.40 -12.90
CA GLN A 158 13.23 8.74 -13.39
C GLN A 158 11.88 9.22 -12.85
N ILE A 159 11.86 10.44 -12.32
CA ILE A 159 10.64 11.10 -11.83
C ILE A 159 10.35 12.25 -12.80
N GLN A 160 9.18 12.23 -13.43
CA GLN A 160 8.75 13.17 -14.48
C GLN A 160 7.61 14.07 -13.98
#